data_AF-A0A7W0PCU9-F1
#
_entry.id   AF-A0A7W0PCU9-F1
#
_cell.length_a   1.000
_cell.length_b   1.000
_cell.length_c   1.000
_cell.angle_alpha   90.00
_cell.angle_beta   90.00
_cell.angle_gamma   90.00
#
_symmetry.space_group_name_H-M   'P 1'
#
loop_
_entity.id
_entity.type
_entity.pdbx_description
1 polymer ?
#
loop_
_entity_poly.entity_id
_entity_poly.type
_entity_poly.pdbx_seq_one_letter_code
_entity_poly.pdbx_strand_id
1 'polypeptide(L)' 'GWLIFKAPLAELGVHSHGDSTVDLHLMCDDIATTVADLRSRGVKTGPVSDVGYGFCTRIRLPSGAEVGLYEPRHTNGLSP' A
#
# COMPACT_ATOMS: atom_id res chain seq x y z
N GLY A 1 20.54 -5.49 11.93
CA GLY A 1 20.95 -4.37 11.06
C GLY A 1 19.72 -3.79 10.39
N TRP A 2 19.79 -2.55 9.92
CA TRP A 2 18.67 -1.88 9.24
C TRP A 2 18.79 -2.04 7.72
N LEU A 3 17.66 -2.32 7.06
CA LEU A 3 17.56 -2.19 5.61
C LEU A 3 16.96 -0.80 5.30
N ILE A 4 17.68 0.01 4.53
CA ILE A 4 17.27 1.37 4.16
C ILE A 4 17.12 1.39 2.64
N PHE A 5 15.93 1.72 2.15
CA PHE A 5 15.61 1.80 0.73
C PHE A 5 15.20 3.23 0.37
N LYS A 6 15.57 3.68 -0.83
CA LYS A 6 15.08 4.95 -1.37
C LYS A 6 13.61 4.76 -1.75
N ALA A 7 12.72 5.53 -1.12
CA ALA A 7 11.34 5.61 -1.53
C ALA A 7 11.20 6.56 -2.74
N PRO A 8 10.25 6.32 -3.66
CA PRO A 8 9.83 7.31 -4.66
C PRO A 8 9.13 8.50 -3.97
N LEU A 9 8.60 9.44 -4.77
CA LEU A 9 7.74 10.49 -4.25
C LEU A 9 6.61 9.85 -3.43
N ALA A 10 6.39 10.34 -2.21
CA ALA A 10 5.43 9.75 -1.28
C ALA A 10 4.24 10.69 -1.08
N GLU A 11 3.06 10.12 -0.97
CA GLU A 11 1.84 10.84 -0.61
C GLU A 11 1.44 10.54 0.85
N LEU A 12 0.82 11.51 1.53
CA LEU A 12 0.32 11.37 2.89
C LEU A 12 -1.18 11.72 2.93
N GLY A 13 -2.01 10.70 3.22
CA GLY A 13 -3.41 10.89 3.57
C GLY A 13 -3.57 11.07 5.08
N VAL A 14 -4.32 12.10 5.50
CA VAL A 14 -4.66 12.32 6.92
C VAL A 14 -6.19 12.26 7.05
N HIS A 15 -6.68 11.26 7.77
CA HIS A 15 -8.10 11.19 8.11
C HIS A 15 -8.42 12.31 9.11
N SER A 16 -9.42 13.14 8.78
CA SER A 16 -9.83 14.27 9.64
C SER A 16 -10.64 13.84 10.86
N HIS A 17 -11.17 12.62 10.86
CA HIS A 17 -12.02 12.04 11.90
C HIS A 17 -11.82 10.51 11.94
N GLY A 18 -11.83 9.90 13.13
CA GLY A 18 -11.64 8.46 13.31
C GLY A 18 -10.56 8.13 14.34
N ASP A 19 -10.22 6.84 14.45
CA ASP A 19 -9.16 6.37 15.34
C ASP A 19 -7.80 6.98 14.97
N SER A 20 -6.98 7.30 15.97
CA SER A 20 -5.67 7.98 15.84
C SER A 20 -4.57 7.12 15.18
N THR A 21 -4.94 6.17 14.32
CA THR A 21 -4.01 5.25 13.67
C THR A 21 -3.34 5.91 12.47
N VAL A 22 -2.01 5.87 12.44
CA VAL A 22 -1.20 6.22 11.27
C VAL A 22 -0.88 4.94 10.53
N ASP A 23 -1.39 4.80 9.32
CA ASP A 23 -1.12 3.66 8.44
C ASP A 23 -0.15 4.07 7.31
N LEU A 24 0.86 3.22 7.07
CA LEU A 24 1.81 3.38 5.98
C LEU A 24 1.49 2.39 4.85
N HIS A 25 1.38 2.91 3.63
CA HIS A 25 1.16 2.13 2.43
C HIS A 25 2.29 2.33 1.42
N LEU A 26 2.73 1.23 0.80
CA LEU A 26 3.48 1.26 -0.45
C LEU A 26 2.49 1.51 -1.59
N MET A 27 2.89 2.28 -2.61
CA MET A 27 2.02 2.62 -3.74
C MET A 27 2.35 1.76 -4.96
N CYS A 28 1.34 1.53 -5.81
CA CYS A 28 1.49 0.88 -7.11
C CYS A 28 0.46 1.43 -8.11
N ASP A 29 0.75 1.28 -9.41
CA ASP A 29 -0.14 1.75 -10.48
C ASP A 29 -1.29 0.76 -10.77
N ASP A 30 -1.08 -0.52 -10.50
CA ASP A 30 -2.06 -1.60 -10.69
C ASP A 30 -1.92 -2.66 -9.59
N ILE A 31 -2.88 -2.71 -8.67
CA ILE A 31 -2.85 -3.56 -7.48
C ILE A 31 -3.02 -5.04 -7.84
N ALA A 32 -3.79 -5.35 -8.87
CA ALA A 32 -4.07 -6.73 -9.26
C ALA A 32 -2.80 -7.40 -9.82
N THR A 33 -2.13 -6.70 -10.73
CA THR A 33 -0.86 -7.11 -11.33
C THR A 33 0.23 -7.18 -10.27
N THR A 34 0.33 -6.18 -9.39
CA THR A 34 1.33 -6.15 -8.32
C THR A 34 1.12 -7.29 -7.32
N VAL A 35 -0.12 -7.55 -6.90
CA VAL A 35 -0.44 -8.67 -6.01
C VAL A 35 -0.12 -10.02 -6.66
N ALA A 36 -0.40 -10.18 -7.96
CA ALA A 36 -0.06 -11.40 -8.69
C ALA A 36 1.45 -11.65 -8.74
N ASP A 37 2.24 -10.62 -9.07
CA ASP A 37 3.72 -10.71 -9.08
C ASP A 37 4.27 -11.03 -7.69
N LEU A 38 3.80 -10.34 -6.63
CA LEU A 38 4.21 -10.61 -5.25
C LEU A 38 3.91 -12.05 -4.84
N ARG A 39 2.70 -12.55 -5.12
CA ARG A 39 2.31 -13.93 -4.83
C ARG A 39 3.17 -14.95 -5.60
N SER A 40 3.50 -14.66 -6.86
CA SER A 40 4.40 -15.52 -7.66
C SER A 40 5.80 -15.66 -7.04
N ARG A 41 6.24 -14.64 -6.28
CA ARG A 41 7.50 -14.62 -5.53
C ARG A 41 7.39 -15.17 -4.10
N GLY A 42 6.24 -15.75 -3.74
CA GLY A 42 5.99 -16.34 -2.42
C GLY A 42 5.59 -15.33 -1.33
N VAL A 43 5.33 -14.07 -1.69
CA VAL A 43 4.86 -13.05 -0.74
C VAL A 43 3.37 -13.26 -0.46
N LYS A 44 3.00 -13.28 0.83
CA LYS A 44 1.58 -13.40 1.24
C LYS A 44 0.92 -12.03 1.21
N THR A 45 -0.27 -11.97 0.61
CA THR A 45 -1.11 -10.76 0.59
C THR A 45 -2.53 -11.07 1.03
N GLY A 46 -3.20 -10.07 1.61
CA GLY A 46 -4.62 -10.13 1.92
C GLY A 46 -5.53 -10.05 0.69
N PRO A 47 -6.86 -10.00 0.89
CA PRO A 47 -7.78 -9.61 -0.18
C PRO A 47 -7.54 -8.15 -0.59
N VAL A 48 -7.87 -7.82 -1.83
CA VAL A 48 -7.93 -6.44 -2.31
C VAL A 48 -9.31 -5.89 -1.98
N SER A 49 -9.35 -4.70 -1.40
CA SER A 49 -10.57 -4.00 -1.02
C SER A 49 -10.63 -2.64 -1.70
N ASP A 50 -11.81 -2.24 -2.16
CA ASP A 50 -12.12 -0.88 -2.57
C ASP A 50 -12.37 -0.04 -1.31
N VAL A 51 -11.62 1.06 -1.15
CA VAL A 51 -11.75 1.98 -0.01
C VAL A 51 -12.39 3.32 -0.40
N GLY A 52 -13.00 3.41 -1.58
CA GLY A 52 -13.73 4.57 -2.08
C GLY A 52 -12.86 5.64 -2.74
N TYR A 53 -11.56 5.69 -2.42
CA TYR A 53 -10.57 6.58 -3.04
C TYR A 53 -9.40 5.83 -3.71
N GLY A 54 -9.48 4.50 -3.75
CA GLY A 54 -8.49 3.61 -4.35
C GLY A 54 -8.68 2.17 -3.89
N PHE A 55 -7.73 1.33 -4.26
CA PHE A 55 -7.72 -0.08 -3.85
C PHE A 55 -6.60 -0.33 -2.86
N CYS A 56 -6.89 -1.11 -1.82
CA CYS A 56 -5.94 -1.45 -0.77
C CYS A 56 -5.84 -2.95 -0.53
N THR A 57 -4.65 -3.40 -0.16
CA THR A 57 -4.43 -4.70 0.48
C THR A 57 -3.31 -4.59 1.52
N ARG A 58 -3.00 -5.69 2.21
CA ARG A 58 -1.83 -5.78 3.10
C ARG A 58 -0.89 -6.87 2.65
N ILE A 59 0.40 -6.59 2.76
CA ILE A 59 1.51 -7.52 2.51
C ILE A 59 2.05 -7.99 3.86
N ARG A 60 2.24 -9.30 4.02
CA ARG A 60 2.86 -9.87 5.22
C ARG A 60 4.37 -10.01 5.03
N LEU A 61 5.13 -9.31 5.88
CA LEU A 61 6.58 -9.33 5.87
C LEU A 61 7.13 -10.60 6.55
N PRO A 62 8.39 -11.01 6.27
CA PRO A 62 9.01 -12.15 6.92
C PRO A 62 9.07 -12.02 8.46
N SER A 63 9.11 -10.80 9.00
CA SER A 63 9.05 -10.54 10.44
C SER A 63 7.68 -10.83 11.06
N GLY A 64 6.65 -11.08 10.25
CA GLY A 64 5.27 -11.25 10.69
C GLY A 64 4.47 -9.94 10.72
N ALA A 65 5.13 -8.78 10.61
CA ALA A 65 4.47 -7.49 10.47
C ALA A 65 3.72 -7.36 9.14
N GLU A 66 2.79 -6.41 9.07
CA GLU A 66 2.06 -6.08 7.85
C GLU A 66 2.37 -4.66 7.39
N VAL A 67 2.39 -4.46 6.08
CA VAL A 67 2.46 -3.13 5.45
C VAL A 67 1.36 -3.01 4.41
N GLY A 68 0.76 -1.83 4.29
CA GLY A 68 -0.25 -1.56 3.28
C GLY A 68 0.34 -1.56 1.87
N LEU A 69 -0.43 -2.01 0.89
CA LEU A 69 -0.22 -1.77 -0.53
C LEU A 69 -1.46 -1.06 -1.07
N TYR A 70 -1.27 0.02 -1.80
CA TYR A 70 -2.32 0.94 -2.22
C TYR A 70 -2.16 1.30 -3.69
N GLU A 71 -3.28 1.29 -4.41
CA GLU A 71 -3.40 1.86 -5.74
C GLU A 71 -4.32 3.10 -5.66
N PRO A 72 -3.79 4.31 -5.89
CA PRO A 72 -4.59 5.52 -5.83
C PRO A 72 -5.60 5.60 -6.98
N ARG A 73 -6.85 5.94 -6.66
CA ARG A 73 -7.88 6.27 -7.66
C ARG A 73 -8.47 7.67 -7.47
N HIS A 74 -7.95 8.45 -6.53
CA HIS A 74 -8.37 9.84 -6.36
C HIS A 74 -7.85 10.72 -7.50
N THR A 75 -8.72 11.60 -7.98
CA THR A 75 -8.44 12.54 -9.09
C THR A 75 -7.37 13.59 -8.77
N ASN A 76 -6.98 13.76 -7.50
CA ASN A 76 -6.12 14.87 -7.05
C ASN A 76 -4.83 14.43 -6.32
N GLY A 77 -4.31 13.23 -6.61
CA GLY A 77 -2.93 12.88 -6.26
C GLY A 77 -2.01 13.30 -7.40
N LEU A 78 -0.80 13.76 -7.10
CA LEU A 78 0.11 14.41 -8.05
C LEU A 78 0.15 13.65 -9.38
N SER A 79 -0.31 14.30 -10.46
CA SER A 79 0.02 13.84 -11.81
C SER A 79 1.55 13.75 -11.91
N PRO A 80 2.11 12.70 -12.55
CA PRO A 80 3.55 12.50 -12.62
C PRO A 80 4.28 13.71 -13.24
#